data_AF-A0A6L3ETW6-F1
#
_entry.id   AF-A0A6L3ETW6-F1
#
_cell.length_a   1.000
_cell.length_b   1.000
_cell.length_c   1.000
_cell.angle_alpha   90.00
_cell.angle_beta   90.00
_cell.angle_gamma   90.00
#
_symmetry.space_group_name_H-M   'P 1'
#
loop_
_entity.id
_entity.type
_entity.pdbx_description
1 polymer ?
#
loop_
_entity_poly.entity_id
_entity_poly.type
_entity_poly.pdbx_seq_one_letter_code
_entity_poly.pdbx_strand_id
1 'polypeptide(L)'
;DGNNIRQLTNTGKRVRHPTWSPDGSRIAFSGGDFIMPSLFVVNVATGDLSQLTDATTADLLPAWSPNGRFITFERTFPQNVTPPTEAEPGIHLLDIDNGTLFTPSQLQPIEPQPQNFHQPQWIPEQPATLSLLQEHQTGTVLRLFELNDEKMELSALPIRIRNIVDYAWTPNGTLLGTFNRGEFTDLAMLHINLNTDGTYNFDPNDETAVSLTTDDYIESNPNWKK
;
A
#
# COMPACT_ATOMS: atom_id res chain seq x y z
N ASP A 1 1.42 -22.35 -13.51
CA ASP A 1 1.69 -22.74 -14.92
C ASP A 1 0.87 -21.91 -15.93
N GLY A 2 -0.19 -21.19 -15.51
CA GLY A 2 -0.88 -20.21 -16.36
C GLY A 2 -1.83 -20.83 -17.39
N ASN A 3 -2.07 -22.14 -17.33
CA ASN A 3 -2.83 -22.88 -18.35
C ASN A 3 -4.36 -22.79 -18.19
N ASN A 4 -4.87 -22.31 -17.06
CA ASN A 4 -6.30 -22.25 -16.73
C ASN A 4 -6.80 -20.81 -16.57
N ILE A 5 -6.57 -19.98 -17.60
CA ILE A 5 -7.02 -18.58 -17.60
C ILE A 5 -8.56 -18.55 -17.64
N ARG A 6 -9.16 -17.87 -16.67
CA ARG A 6 -10.61 -17.65 -16.59
C ARG A 6 -10.89 -16.17 -16.36
N GLN A 7 -11.78 -15.60 -17.14
CA GLN A 7 -12.31 -14.26 -16.88
C GLN A 7 -13.24 -14.29 -15.67
N LEU A 8 -12.99 -13.42 -14.67
CA LEU A 8 -13.80 -13.36 -13.44
C LEU A 8 -14.90 -12.30 -13.50
N THR A 9 -14.71 -11.23 -14.27
CA THR A 9 -15.70 -10.15 -14.39
C THR A 9 -15.63 -9.52 -15.79
N ASN A 10 -16.74 -8.93 -16.22
CA ASN A 10 -16.82 -8.08 -17.40
C ASN A 10 -17.62 -6.81 -17.04
N THR A 11 -16.92 -5.79 -16.56
CA THR A 11 -17.56 -4.54 -16.14
C THR A 11 -17.89 -3.61 -17.32
N GLY A 12 -17.41 -3.92 -18.53
CA GLY A 12 -17.48 -3.00 -19.68
C GLY A 12 -16.69 -1.69 -19.47
N LYS A 13 -15.88 -1.62 -18.42
CA LYS A 13 -15.14 -0.45 -17.96
C LYS A 13 -13.69 -0.80 -17.67
N ARG A 14 -12.85 0.21 -17.45
CA ARG A 14 -11.46 -0.02 -17.04
C ARG A 14 -11.43 -0.59 -15.62
N VAL A 15 -10.56 -1.56 -15.41
CA VAL A 15 -10.22 -2.14 -14.10
C VAL A 15 -8.72 -2.04 -13.90
N ARG A 16 -8.28 -1.73 -12.69
CA ARG A 16 -6.88 -1.48 -12.32
C ARG A 16 -6.61 -1.94 -10.90
N HIS A 17 -5.34 -2.08 -10.57
CA HIS A 17 -4.86 -2.34 -9.20
C HIS A 17 -5.53 -3.57 -8.54
N PRO A 18 -5.57 -4.75 -9.19
CA PRO A 18 -6.14 -5.93 -8.57
C PRO A 18 -5.28 -6.39 -7.38
N THR A 19 -5.93 -6.75 -6.28
CA THR A 19 -5.30 -7.35 -5.10
C THR A 19 -6.12 -8.55 -4.62
N TRP A 20 -5.45 -9.64 -4.27
CA TRP A 20 -6.09 -10.85 -3.76
C TRP A 20 -6.40 -10.70 -2.27
N SER A 21 -7.54 -11.21 -1.83
CA SER A 21 -7.76 -11.44 -0.41
C SER A 21 -6.78 -12.51 0.10
N PRO A 22 -6.42 -12.50 1.40
CA PRO A 22 -5.42 -13.42 1.95
C PRO A 22 -5.81 -14.90 1.81
N ASP A 23 -7.11 -15.19 1.83
CA ASP A 23 -7.66 -16.54 1.64
C ASP A 23 -7.81 -16.94 0.15
N GLY A 24 -7.48 -16.04 -0.78
CA GLY A 24 -7.61 -16.24 -2.23
C GLY A 24 -9.04 -16.31 -2.76
N SER A 25 -10.06 -16.06 -1.92
CA SER A 25 -11.47 -16.21 -2.32
C SER A 25 -12.02 -15.00 -3.08
N ARG A 26 -11.37 -13.84 -2.96
CA ARG A 26 -11.83 -12.56 -3.49
C ARG A 26 -10.67 -11.78 -4.13
N ILE A 27 -11.02 -10.90 -5.07
CA ILE A 27 -10.10 -9.91 -5.63
C ILE A 27 -10.73 -8.53 -5.49
N ALA A 28 -10.03 -7.60 -4.84
CA ALA A 28 -10.40 -6.18 -4.84
C ALA A 28 -9.71 -5.45 -5.99
N PHE A 29 -10.34 -4.43 -6.57
CA PHE A 29 -9.76 -3.64 -7.65
C PHE A 29 -10.42 -2.26 -7.75
N SER A 30 -9.71 -1.30 -8.36
CA SER A 30 -10.27 0.00 -8.75
C SER A 30 -10.92 -0.12 -10.13
N GLY A 31 -12.15 0.35 -10.30
CA GLY A 31 -12.83 0.27 -11.59
C GLY A 31 -14.00 1.22 -11.76
N GLY A 32 -14.70 1.11 -12.89
CA GLY A 32 -15.85 1.95 -13.20
C GLY A 32 -15.47 3.18 -14.03
N ASP A 33 -15.71 4.38 -13.50
CA ASP A 33 -15.38 5.62 -14.20
C ASP A 33 -13.86 5.77 -14.40
N PHE A 34 -13.45 6.44 -15.48
CA PHE A 34 -12.03 6.64 -15.77
C PHE A 34 -11.37 7.67 -14.86
N ILE A 35 -12.12 8.70 -14.47
CA ILE A 35 -11.67 9.83 -13.65
C ILE A 35 -11.99 9.59 -12.18
N MET A 36 -13.16 8.99 -11.89
CA MET A 36 -13.63 8.70 -10.53
C MET A 36 -13.85 7.19 -10.31
N PRO A 37 -12.79 6.37 -10.36
CA PRO A 37 -12.92 4.95 -10.12
C PRO A 37 -13.40 4.70 -8.68
N SER A 38 -14.25 3.69 -8.54
CA SER A 38 -14.66 3.14 -7.24
C SER A 38 -13.95 1.84 -6.97
N LEU A 39 -13.99 1.39 -5.71
CA LEU A 39 -13.51 0.06 -5.36
C LEU A 39 -14.59 -0.98 -5.57
N PHE A 40 -14.17 -2.13 -6.07
CA PHE A 40 -14.99 -3.30 -6.26
C PHE A 40 -14.30 -4.53 -5.69
N VAL A 41 -15.10 -5.52 -5.30
CA VAL A 41 -14.64 -6.87 -4.96
C VAL A 41 -15.38 -7.88 -5.82
N VAL A 42 -14.64 -8.81 -6.40
CA VAL A 42 -15.19 -9.97 -7.11
C VAL A 42 -14.91 -11.25 -6.34
N ASN A 43 -15.92 -12.09 -6.17
CA ASN A 43 -15.76 -13.46 -5.68
C ASN A 43 -15.15 -14.34 -6.79
N VAL A 44 -14.06 -15.04 -6.48
CA VAL A 44 -13.29 -15.79 -7.48
C VAL A 44 -14.05 -17.03 -7.96
N ALA A 45 -14.80 -17.69 -7.08
CA ALA A 45 -15.54 -18.90 -7.41
C ALA A 45 -16.79 -18.58 -8.25
N THR A 46 -17.59 -17.62 -7.81
CA THR A 46 -18.90 -17.30 -8.42
C THR A 46 -18.84 -16.25 -9.51
N GLY A 47 -17.84 -15.36 -9.48
CA GLY A 47 -17.79 -14.17 -10.32
C GLY A 47 -18.69 -13.02 -9.83
N ASP A 48 -19.30 -13.17 -8.64
CA ASP A 48 -20.17 -12.14 -8.07
C ASP A 48 -19.38 -10.87 -7.80
N LEU A 49 -19.90 -9.75 -8.26
CA LEU A 49 -19.26 -8.44 -8.18
C LEU A 49 -20.01 -7.55 -7.19
N SER A 50 -19.28 -6.94 -6.26
CA SER A 50 -19.82 -5.96 -5.29
C SER A 50 -19.03 -4.66 -5.38
N GLN A 51 -19.73 -3.53 -5.41
CA GLN A 51 -19.14 -2.21 -5.30
C GLN A 51 -18.99 -1.85 -3.83
N LEU A 52 -17.81 -1.37 -3.42
CA LEU A 52 -17.48 -1.05 -2.04
C LEU A 52 -17.53 0.45 -1.74
N THR A 53 -17.17 1.29 -2.72
CA THR A 53 -17.20 2.75 -2.57
C THR A 53 -18.03 3.39 -3.68
N ASP A 54 -18.52 4.60 -3.45
CA ASP A 54 -19.27 5.33 -4.47
C ASP A 54 -18.35 6.02 -5.49
N ALA A 55 -18.93 6.52 -6.57
CA ALA A 55 -18.19 7.16 -7.67
C ALA A 55 -18.15 8.69 -7.54
N THR A 56 -18.08 9.21 -6.30
CA THR A 56 -17.99 10.66 -6.05
C THR A 56 -16.55 11.17 -5.90
N THR A 57 -15.61 10.24 -5.77
CA THR A 57 -14.17 10.48 -5.60
C THR A 57 -13.38 9.46 -6.42
N ALA A 58 -12.05 9.60 -6.50
CA ALA A 58 -11.20 8.60 -7.13
C ALA A 58 -10.55 7.70 -6.07
N ASP A 59 -11.06 6.48 -5.94
CA ASP A 59 -10.58 5.48 -4.98
C ASP A 59 -9.70 4.44 -5.68
N LEU A 60 -8.45 4.36 -5.23
CA LEU A 60 -7.34 3.74 -5.92
C LEU A 60 -6.54 2.81 -5.00
N LEU A 61 -5.76 1.91 -5.62
CA LEU A 61 -4.75 1.08 -4.95
C LEU A 61 -5.28 0.34 -3.70
N PRO A 62 -6.34 -0.48 -3.82
CA PRO A 62 -6.82 -1.26 -2.68
C PRO A 62 -5.76 -2.25 -2.20
N ALA A 63 -5.67 -2.45 -0.88
CA ALA A 63 -4.81 -3.45 -0.25
C ALA A 63 -5.53 -4.15 0.91
N TRP A 64 -5.63 -5.47 0.84
CA TRP A 64 -6.26 -6.29 1.88
C TRP A 64 -5.38 -6.42 3.12
N SER A 65 -5.96 -6.23 4.29
CA SER A 65 -5.30 -6.59 5.54
C SER A 65 -5.04 -8.09 5.61
N PRO A 66 -3.99 -8.56 6.32
CA PRO A 66 -3.64 -9.98 6.39
C PRO A 66 -4.75 -10.86 6.97
N ASN A 67 -5.63 -10.30 7.80
CA ASN A 67 -6.79 -10.99 8.36
C ASN A 67 -8.03 -10.99 7.43
N GLY A 68 -7.97 -10.31 6.28
CA GLY A 68 -9.05 -10.26 5.30
C GLY A 68 -10.29 -9.46 5.69
N ARG A 69 -10.26 -8.71 6.80
CA ARG A 69 -11.37 -7.87 7.29
C ARG A 69 -11.35 -6.44 6.77
N PHE A 70 -10.17 -5.92 6.45
CA PHE A 70 -10.02 -4.52 6.04
C PHE A 70 -9.43 -4.39 4.65
N ILE A 71 -9.80 -3.30 3.98
CA ILE A 71 -9.14 -2.82 2.77
C ILE A 71 -8.65 -1.40 3.03
N THR A 72 -7.36 -1.18 2.89
CA THR A 72 -6.81 0.18 2.79
C THR A 72 -6.83 0.63 1.34
N PHE A 73 -7.02 1.93 1.12
CA PHE A 73 -7.02 2.49 -0.23
C PHE A 73 -6.65 3.96 -0.22
N GLU A 74 -6.23 4.46 -1.37
CA GLU A 74 -5.93 5.86 -1.59
C GLU A 74 -7.14 6.57 -2.20
N ARG A 75 -7.58 7.66 -1.57
CA ARG A 75 -8.60 8.55 -2.10
C ARG A 75 -7.97 9.82 -2.62
N THR A 76 -8.25 10.15 -3.89
CA THR A 76 -7.79 11.38 -4.53
C THR A 76 -8.96 12.16 -5.12
N PHE A 77 -8.76 13.47 -5.30
CA PHE A 77 -9.72 14.33 -5.96
C PHE A 77 -9.18 14.74 -7.33
N PRO A 78 -9.87 14.38 -8.42
CA PRO A 78 -9.46 14.80 -9.76
C PRO A 78 -9.42 16.32 -9.89
N GLN A 79 -8.47 16.81 -10.68
CA GLN A 79 -8.35 18.24 -10.98
C GLN A 79 -9.65 18.77 -11.59
N ASN A 80 -10.12 19.93 -11.11
CA ASN A 80 -11.38 20.59 -11.50
C ASN A 80 -12.67 19.87 -11.07
N VAL A 81 -12.60 18.92 -10.14
CA VAL A 81 -13.77 18.35 -9.49
C VAL A 81 -13.84 18.90 -8.07
N THR A 82 -14.97 19.51 -7.71
CA THR A 82 -15.25 19.86 -6.33
C THR A 82 -15.68 18.58 -5.60
N PRO A 83 -14.89 18.08 -4.64
CA PRO A 83 -15.29 16.90 -3.88
C PRO A 83 -16.49 17.22 -2.99
N PRO A 84 -17.23 16.20 -2.52
CA PRO A 84 -18.20 16.37 -1.43
C PRO A 84 -17.55 17.07 -0.23
N THR A 85 -18.30 17.93 0.46
CA THR A 85 -17.79 18.77 1.57
C THR A 85 -17.09 17.97 2.68
N GLU A 86 -17.52 16.73 2.91
CA GLU A 86 -17.01 15.85 3.97
C GLU A 86 -15.97 14.84 3.46
N ALA A 87 -15.65 14.84 2.16
CA ALA A 87 -14.66 13.91 1.63
C ALA A 87 -13.24 14.37 1.97
N GLU A 88 -12.43 13.45 2.48
CA GLU A 88 -11.01 13.65 2.76
C GLU A 88 -10.17 12.94 1.67
N PRO A 89 -9.06 13.52 1.18
CA PRO A 89 -8.08 12.80 0.37
C PRO A 89 -7.05 12.10 1.28
N GLY A 90 -6.43 11.04 0.77
CA GLY A 90 -5.39 10.27 1.48
C GLY A 90 -5.83 8.83 1.77
N ILE A 91 -5.14 8.21 2.73
CA ILE A 91 -5.34 6.79 3.05
C ILE A 91 -6.57 6.57 3.92
N HIS A 92 -7.48 5.76 3.41
CA HIS A 92 -8.67 5.31 4.12
C HIS A 92 -8.56 3.83 4.49
N LEU A 93 -9.29 3.43 5.52
CA LEU A 93 -9.47 2.03 5.91
C LEU A 93 -10.97 1.70 5.82
N LEU A 94 -11.33 0.67 5.07
CA LEU A 94 -12.69 0.16 4.97
C LEU A 94 -12.78 -1.19 5.67
N ASP A 95 -13.67 -1.29 6.66
CA ASP A 95 -14.12 -2.56 7.22
C ASP A 95 -15.14 -3.20 6.26
N ILE A 96 -14.76 -4.31 5.64
CA ILE A 96 -15.59 -4.96 4.63
C ILE A 96 -16.73 -5.80 5.23
N ASP A 97 -16.70 -6.08 6.53
CA ASP A 97 -17.73 -6.89 7.19
C ASP A 97 -18.97 -6.05 7.52
N ASN A 98 -18.78 -4.78 7.87
CA ASN A 98 -19.87 -3.88 8.27
C ASN A 98 -19.99 -2.60 7.40
N GLY A 99 -19.04 -2.35 6.50
CA GLY A 99 -19.02 -1.19 5.60
C GLY A 99 -18.55 0.11 6.26
N THR A 100 -17.99 0.05 7.47
CA THR A 100 -17.48 1.23 8.18
C THR A 100 -16.23 1.75 7.49
N LEU A 101 -16.24 3.05 7.19
CA LEU A 101 -15.14 3.76 6.57
C LEU A 101 -14.45 4.66 7.60
N PHE A 102 -13.15 4.46 7.79
CA PHE A 102 -12.31 5.32 8.61
C PHE A 102 -11.55 6.30 7.72
N THR A 103 -11.69 7.59 8.01
CA THR A 103 -11.03 8.68 7.27
C THR A 103 -9.60 8.91 7.78
N PRO A 104 -8.73 9.57 6.98
CA PRO A 104 -7.39 9.95 7.43
C PRO A 104 -7.39 10.66 8.79
N SER A 105 -8.36 11.55 9.04
CA SER A 105 -8.48 12.27 10.31
C SER A 105 -8.86 11.36 11.50
N GLN A 106 -9.59 10.27 11.26
CA GLN A 106 -9.99 9.30 12.29
C GLN A 106 -8.90 8.29 12.63
N LEU A 107 -8.01 8.00 11.67
CA LEU A 107 -6.95 7.01 11.81
C LEU A 107 -5.80 7.44 12.73
N GLN A 108 -5.91 8.56 13.47
CA GLN A 108 -4.84 9.35 14.13
C GLN A 108 -3.95 10.08 13.11
N PRO A 109 -3.29 11.20 13.46
CA PRO A 109 -2.43 11.90 12.51
C PRO A 109 -1.25 11.01 12.12
N ILE A 110 -1.38 10.39 10.95
CA ILE A 110 -0.33 9.81 10.11
C ILE A 110 0.66 10.94 9.76
N GLU A 111 1.47 11.37 10.74
CA GLU A 111 2.23 12.63 10.65
C GLU A 111 1.32 13.87 10.32
N PRO A 112 1.83 15.11 10.39
CA PRO A 112 1.01 16.30 10.09
C PRO A 112 0.60 16.46 8.60
N GLN A 113 0.93 15.51 7.71
CA GLN A 113 0.71 15.63 6.26
C GLN A 113 0.12 14.33 5.67
N PRO A 114 -1.15 13.99 5.97
CA PRO A 114 -1.79 12.76 5.51
C PRO A 114 -1.96 12.67 3.98
N GLN A 115 -1.75 13.77 3.24
CA GLN A 115 -2.00 13.85 1.80
C GLN A 115 -0.83 13.40 0.90
N ASN A 116 0.32 13.07 1.49
CA ASN A 116 1.49 12.64 0.71
C ASN A 116 1.70 11.13 0.73
N PHE A 117 0.74 10.38 1.27
CA PHE A 117 0.85 8.93 1.36
C PHE A 117 0.13 8.24 0.21
N HIS A 118 0.81 7.27 -0.40
CA HIS A 118 0.27 6.49 -1.50
C HIS A 118 0.76 5.05 -1.45
N GLN A 119 0.17 4.21 -2.31
CA GLN A 119 0.56 2.81 -2.50
C GLN A 119 0.58 1.98 -1.21
N PRO A 120 -0.60 1.79 -0.57
CA PRO A 120 -0.70 0.94 0.60
C PRO A 120 -0.39 -0.51 0.26
N GLN A 121 0.43 -1.16 1.08
CA GLN A 121 0.67 -2.61 1.02
C GLN A 121 0.75 -3.17 2.45
N TRP A 122 0.11 -4.30 2.70
CA TRP A 122 0.24 -4.98 3.99
C TRP A 122 1.42 -5.94 3.98
N ILE A 123 2.08 -6.10 5.12
CA ILE A 123 3.19 -7.02 5.28
C ILE A 123 2.63 -8.41 5.62
N PRO A 124 2.86 -9.47 4.80
CA PRO A 124 2.22 -10.77 4.99
C PRO A 124 2.51 -11.46 6.33
N GLU A 125 3.75 -11.39 6.81
CA GLU A 125 4.21 -12.06 8.04
C GLU A 125 4.07 -11.21 9.31
N GLN A 126 3.68 -9.94 9.17
CA GLN A 126 3.47 -9.02 10.29
C GLN A 126 1.99 -8.63 10.34
N PRO A 127 1.19 -9.32 11.18
CA PRO A 127 -0.22 -9.03 11.26
C PRO A 127 -0.40 -7.57 11.69
N ALA A 128 -1.29 -6.86 11.01
CA ALA A 128 -1.61 -5.47 11.27
C ALA A 128 -0.52 -4.43 10.91
N THR A 129 0.55 -4.79 10.20
CA THR A 129 1.52 -3.80 9.72
C THR A 129 1.26 -3.42 8.26
N LEU A 130 0.99 -2.13 8.02
CA LEU A 130 0.81 -1.51 6.72
C LEU A 130 2.06 -0.69 6.36
N SER A 131 2.55 -0.84 5.15
CA SER A 131 3.54 0.06 4.57
C SER A 131 2.90 1.05 3.60
N LEU A 132 3.39 2.29 3.59
CA LEU A 132 2.97 3.37 2.71
C LEU A 132 4.20 4.08 2.14
N LEU A 133 4.12 4.57 0.91
CA LEU A 133 5.07 5.56 0.40
C LEU A 133 4.63 6.95 0.83
N GLN A 134 5.60 7.78 1.21
CA GLN A 134 5.39 9.18 1.56
C GLN A 134 6.23 10.07 0.66
N GLU A 135 5.62 11.00 -0.07
CA GLU A 135 6.34 11.99 -0.87
C GLU A 135 6.92 13.10 0.03
N HIS A 136 8.22 13.33 -0.06
CA HIS A 136 8.93 14.48 0.53
C HIS A 136 9.57 15.33 -0.58
N GLN A 137 9.90 16.58 -0.24
CA GLN A 137 10.61 17.48 -1.16
C GLN A 137 11.96 16.92 -1.65
N THR A 138 12.57 16.03 -0.87
CA THR A 138 13.87 15.43 -1.16
C THR A 138 13.78 14.00 -1.69
N GLY A 139 12.58 13.50 -2.00
CA GLY A 139 12.35 12.15 -2.50
C GLY A 139 11.22 11.40 -1.79
N THR A 140 10.92 10.19 -2.25
CA THR A 140 9.86 9.35 -1.68
C THR A 140 10.41 8.44 -0.61
N VAL A 141 9.68 8.24 0.48
CA VAL A 141 10.14 7.43 1.61
C VAL A 141 9.12 6.38 2.01
N LEU A 142 9.55 5.13 2.19
CA LEU A 142 8.72 4.08 2.79
C LEU A 142 8.50 4.37 4.29
N ARG A 143 7.28 4.16 4.77
CA ARG A 143 6.87 4.26 6.18
C ARG A 143 6.07 3.02 6.57
N LEU A 144 6.19 2.63 7.83
CA LEU A 144 5.44 1.52 8.42
C LEU A 144 4.44 2.05 9.44
N PHE A 145 3.24 1.47 9.45
CA PHE A 145 2.14 1.80 10.32
C PHE A 145 1.54 0.53 10.91
N GLU A 146 1.16 0.58 12.18
CA GLU A 146 0.49 -0.53 12.88
C GLU A 146 -1.00 -0.25 13.00
N LEU A 147 -1.82 -1.26 12.71
CA LEU A 147 -3.26 -1.24 12.92
C LEU A 147 -3.58 -1.79 14.31
N ASN A 148 -3.93 -0.92 15.24
CA ASN A 148 -4.33 -1.26 16.61
C ASN A 148 -5.77 -0.77 16.86
N ASP A 149 -6.68 -1.68 17.20
CA ASP A 149 -8.09 -1.35 17.50
C ASP A 149 -8.72 -0.38 16.46
N GLU A 150 -8.58 -0.71 15.18
CA GLU A 150 -9.11 0.08 14.04
C GLU A 150 -8.45 1.46 13.85
N LYS A 151 -7.28 1.69 14.47
CA LYS A 151 -6.47 2.91 14.31
C LYS A 151 -5.12 2.60 13.68
N MET A 152 -4.70 3.43 12.73
CA MET A 152 -3.40 3.30 12.07
C MET A 152 -2.39 4.23 12.72
N GLU A 153 -1.43 3.68 13.46
CA GLU A 153 -0.42 4.47 14.15
C GLU A 153 0.94 4.31 13.47
N LEU A 154 1.75 5.37 13.41
CA LEU A 154 3.12 5.26 12.88
C LEU A 154 3.90 4.24 13.72
N SER A 155 4.50 3.24 13.06
CA SER A 155 5.22 2.18 13.76
C SER A 155 6.41 2.76 14.54
N ALA A 156 6.54 2.30 15.80
CA ALA A 156 7.67 2.64 16.67
C ALA A 156 8.98 1.96 16.24
N LEU A 157 8.92 1.12 15.19
CA LEU A 157 10.03 0.42 14.57
C LEU A 157 10.33 1.02 13.17
N PRO A 158 10.69 2.31 13.07
CA PRO A 158 10.67 3.02 11.80
C PRO A 158 11.83 2.59 10.90
N ILE A 159 11.50 1.91 9.81
CA ILE A 159 12.41 1.73 8.69
C ILE A 159 12.06 2.77 7.64
N ARG A 160 13.01 3.68 7.39
CA ARG A 160 12.89 4.73 6.39
C ARG A 160 13.81 4.41 5.24
N ILE A 161 13.21 4.07 4.11
CA ILE A 161 13.94 3.84 2.87
C ILE A 161 13.62 4.97 1.92
N ARG A 162 14.64 5.78 1.61
CA ARG A 162 14.54 6.97 0.76
C ARG A 162 14.64 6.60 -0.72
N ASN A 163 14.07 7.47 -1.55
CA ASN A 163 14.08 7.40 -3.01
C ASN A 163 13.49 6.13 -3.60
N ILE A 164 12.58 5.47 -2.87
CA ILE A 164 11.83 4.32 -3.36
C ILE A 164 10.75 4.79 -4.35
N VAL A 165 10.65 4.14 -5.50
CA VAL A 165 9.71 4.50 -6.57
C VAL A 165 8.47 3.62 -6.52
N ASP A 166 8.69 2.31 -6.45
CA ASP A 166 7.67 1.28 -6.43
C ASP A 166 8.19 0.11 -5.58
N TYR A 167 7.28 -0.65 -4.96
CA TYR A 167 7.65 -1.76 -4.09
C TYR A 167 6.54 -2.80 -3.94
N ALA A 168 6.94 -4.00 -3.58
CA ALA A 168 6.06 -5.10 -3.22
C ALA A 168 6.67 -5.95 -2.10
N TRP A 169 5.81 -6.60 -1.32
CA TRP A 169 6.22 -7.61 -0.34
C TRP A 169 6.09 -9.00 -0.93
N THR A 170 7.13 -9.80 -0.76
CA THR A 170 7.06 -11.25 -0.99
C THR A 170 6.25 -11.92 0.13
N PRO A 171 5.69 -13.13 -0.11
CA PRO A 171 4.96 -13.86 0.92
C PRO A 171 5.74 -14.10 2.21
N ASN A 172 7.07 -14.25 2.13
CA ASN A 172 7.96 -14.48 3.27
C ASN A 172 8.45 -13.17 3.92
N GLY A 173 7.85 -12.02 3.61
CA GLY A 173 8.16 -10.75 4.26
C GLY A 173 9.43 -10.05 3.78
N THR A 174 10.00 -10.46 2.65
CA THR A 174 11.08 -9.71 1.99
C THR A 174 10.49 -8.58 1.14
N LEU A 175 10.98 -7.36 1.32
CA LEU A 175 10.67 -6.21 0.46
C LEU A 175 11.41 -6.35 -0.86
N LEU A 176 10.70 -6.15 -1.97
CA LEU A 176 11.27 -5.87 -3.29
C LEU A 176 10.96 -4.42 -3.61
N GLY A 177 11.98 -3.57 -3.71
CA GLY A 177 11.80 -2.15 -4.05
C GLY A 177 12.56 -1.77 -5.31
N THR A 178 12.10 -0.72 -5.99
CA THR A 178 12.86 0.00 -7.02
C THR A 178 13.24 1.38 -6.50
N PHE A 179 14.45 1.85 -6.79
CA PHE A 179 14.99 3.09 -6.20
C PHE A 179 15.58 4.02 -7.25
N ASN A 180 15.41 5.33 -7.10
CA ASN A 180 16.11 6.31 -7.92
C ASN A 180 17.56 6.49 -7.46
N ARG A 181 18.54 6.23 -8.34
CA ARG A 181 19.95 6.60 -8.13
C ARG A 181 20.30 7.94 -8.77
N GLY A 182 20.40 9.01 -7.97
CA GLY A 182 20.83 10.33 -8.47
C GLY A 182 19.82 10.97 -9.45
N GLU A 183 20.31 11.79 -10.40
CA GLU A 183 19.45 12.57 -11.31
C GLU A 183 18.86 11.79 -12.51
N PHE A 184 19.24 10.53 -12.71
CA PHE A 184 18.71 9.70 -13.80
C PHE A 184 18.25 8.33 -13.29
N THR A 185 17.25 7.77 -13.98
CA THR A 185 16.45 6.56 -13.69
C THR A 185 17.23 5.24 -13.61
N ASP A 186 18.29 5.18 -12.81
CA ASP A 186 18.96 3.93 -12.48
C ASP A 186 18.19 3.26 -11.35
N LEU A 187 17.40 2.24 -11.71
CA LEU A 187 16.62 1.43 -10.76
C LEU A 187 17.47 0.29 -10.22
N ALA A 188 17.61 0.22 -8.91
CA ALA A 188 18.10 -0.97 -8.22
C ALA A 188 16.93 -1.78 -7.67
N MET A 189 17.06 -3.10 -7.65
CA MET A 189 16.21 -3.95 -6.81
C MET A 189 16.91 -4.14 -5.46
N LEU A 190 16.17 -4.11 -4.37
CA LEU A 190 16.71 -4.49 -3.05
C LEU A 190 15.82 -5.55 -2.44
N HIS A 191 16.45 -6.58 -1.86
CA HIS A 191 15.84 -7.52 -0.95
C HIS A 191 16.10 -7.12 0.50
N ILE A 192 15.06 -6.66 1.21
CA ILE A 192 15.17 -6.26 2.62
C ILE A 192 14.31 -7.19 3.47
N ASN A 193 14.95 -7.90 4.38
CA ASN A 193 14.27 -8.73 5.39
C ASN A 193 14.02 -7.87 6.63
N LEU A 194 12.76 -7.76 7.03
CA LEU A 194 12.38 -7.11 8.28
C LEU A 194 12.39 -8.11 9.43
N ASN A 195 13.12 -7.80 10.48
CA ASN A 195 13.12 -8.58 11.71
C ASN A 195 11.93 -8.14 12.59
N THR A 196 11.46 -9.04 13.44
CA THR A 196 10.33 -8.80 14.36
C THR A 196 10.59 -7.73 15.41
N ASP A 197 11.86 -7.36 15.62
CA ASP A 197 12.29 -6.29 16.51
C ASP A 197 12.43 -4.93 15.79
N GLY A 198 12.05 -4.86 14.51
CA GLY A 198 12.09 -3.64 13.70
C GLY A 198 13.43 -3.34 13.08
N THR A 199 14.43 -4.21 13.29
CA THR A 199 15.69 -4.13 12.55
C THR A 199 15.51 -4.74 11.16
N TYR A 200 16.49 -4.55 10.28
CA TYR A 200 16.45 -5.10 8.93
C TYR A 200 17.81 -5.65 8.53
N ASN A 201 17.80 -6.62 7.62
CA ASN A 201 19.00 -7.17 7.00
C ASN A 201 18.81 -7.28 5.49
N PHE A 202 19.86 -7.02 4.73
CA PHE A 202 19.89 -7.31 3.31
C PHE A 202 20.00 -8.82 3.08
N ASP A 203 19.43 -9.33 2.00
CA ASP A 203 19.72 -10.70 1.55
C ASP A 203 21.22 -10.79 1.22
N PRO A 204 22.01 -11.61 1.95
CA PRO A 204 23.46 -11.68 1.74
C PRO A 204 23.85 -12.27 0.38
N ASN A 205 22.91 -12.89 -0.35
CA ASN A 205 23.14 -13.46 -1.68
C ASN A 205 22.70 -12.53 -2.82
N ASP A 206 22.15 -11.36 -2.50
CA ASP A 206 21.73 -10.38 -3.50
C ASP A 206 22.93 -9.57 -4.00
N GLU A 207 23.49 -9.98 -5.15
CA GLU A 207 24.60 -9.27 -5.81
C GLU A 207 24.25 -7.81 -6.19
N THR A 208 22.97 -7.44 -6.25
CA THR A 208 22.54 -6.05 -6.48
C THR A 208 22.58 -5.19 -5.22
N ALA A 209 22.44 -5.80 -4.04
CA ALA A 209 22.60 -5.13 -2.74
C ALA A 209 24.04 -4.64 -2.49
N VAL A 210 25.02 -5.24 -3.16
CA VAL A 210 26.46 -4.97 -2.99
C VAL A 210 26.89 -3.57 -3.49
N SER A 211 26.02 -2.83 -4.19
CA SER A 211 26.33 -1.45 -4.64
C SER A 211 25.46 -0.35 -3.99
N LEU A 212 24.65 -0.69 -2.98
CA LEU A 212 23.85 0.28 -2.21
C LEU A 212 24.32 0.42 -0.76
N THR A 213 25.55 0.00 -0.48
CA THR A 213 26.12 0.13 0.85
C THR A 213 26.25 1.60 1.25
N THR A 214 25.65 1.90 2.41
CA THR A 214 25.95 2.97 3.38
C THR A 214 25.32 4.37 3.15
N ASP A 215 24.57 4.81 4.15
CA ASP A 215 24.06 6.16 4.49
C ASP A 215 23.10 6.89 3.52
N ASP A 216 23.13 6.64 2.21
CA ASP A 216 22.34 7.45 1.25
C ASP A 216 20.86 7.04 1.10
N TYR A 217 20.53 5.76 1.32
CA TYR A 217 19.19 5.22 1.01
C TYR A 217 18.40 4.77 2.23
N ILE A 218 19.07 4.33 3.30
CA ILE A 218 18.39 3.87 4.51
C ILE A 218 18.95 4.64 5.69
N GLU A 219 18.11 5.46 6.30
CA GLU A 219 18.48 6.16 7.53
C GLU A 219 18.16 5.26 8.72
N SER A 220 19.16 4.55 9.22
CA SER A 220 19.10 4.02 10.59
C SER A 220 19.42 5.18 11.55
N ASN A 221 18.45 5.62 12.35
CA ASN A 221 18.76 6.56 13.43
C ASN A 221 19.53 5.81 14.53
N PRO A 222 20.70 6.27 14.97
CA PRO A 222 21.47 5.61 16.02
C PRO A 222 20.77 5.55 17.39
N ASN A 223 19.67 6.28 17.60
CA ASN A 223 18.81 6.18 18.78
C ASN A 223 17.70 5.12 18.64
N TRP A 224 17.56 4.49 17.47
CA TRP A 224 16.60 3.44 17.17
C TRP A 224 17.41 2.14 17.09
N LYS A 225 17.28 1.29 18.11
CA LYS A 225 18.31 0.30 18.48
C LYS A 225 18.76 -0.56 17.30
N LYS A 226 20.08 -0.56 17.12
CA LYS A 226 20.88 -1.47 16.27
C LYS A 226 20.65 -2.94 16.62
#